data_AF-A0A7W9TJJ0-F1
#
_entry.id   AF-A0A7W9TJJ0-F1
#
_cell.length_a   1.000
_cell.length_b   1.000
_cell.length_c   1.000
_cell.angle_alpha   90.00
_cell.angle_beta   90.00
_cell.angle_gamma   90.00
#
_symmetry.space_group_name_H-M   'P 1'
#
loop_
_entity.id
_entity.type
_entity.pdbx_description
1 polymer ?
#
loop_
_entity_poly.entity_id
_entity_poly.type
_entity_poly.pdbx_seq_one_letter_code
_entity_poly.pdbx_strand_id
1 'polypeptide(L)'
;MGYTAVHAHWGRLDASLDDLGCGRSWADVHRVKGLELACPECRGRVFARISPHRARHFYHQVRPNDCALANESPEHHLLKLELATAARAAGFRAELEVGNEARTWRADVLVFDQRDRPFMALEAQLSPMTPQDARMRTDRYAADGVAVCWISMEKRPWERGVPSLRLAPPRNRGDAWTVRYGMARYTWASPHTGKTKAAWTHISCSLDDAIRWILQGRVHAHTGPDGTVWWTARSYVHLAIARARLEADAEAVRQEAAAEQRRQAAQKRAAATERARLAAEQRRLAAEDRRLAAQEQAHEEQQAEQERLTAFFEHAGIKASLWPAFMELVRSASGKAVTCGEQSPAHGNGLLLYSRPRAGAAFQLAGVACPDPSALDRWPADLTILVPGRDWLLRLEEAAQSPLKVAVLDPVTKHCSYERVGPRITTLTRNPSGPGGWVSS
;
A
#
# COMPACT_ATOMS: atom_id res chain seq x y z
N MET A 1 49.05 -37.29 -14.41
CA MET A 1 48.78 -38.74 -14.58
C MET A 1 47.68 -38.81 -15.63
N GLY A 2 47.39 -39.92 -16.30
CA GLY A 2 46.27 -39.95 -17.26
C GLY A 2 45.87 -41.37 -17.60
N TYR A 3 44.61 -41.62 -17.90
CA TYR A 3 44.14 -42.97 -18.27
C TYR A 3 44.14 -43.20 -19.77
N THR A 4 44.34 -42.15 -20.56
CA THR A 4 44.27 -42.25 -22.02
C THR A 4 45.59 -41.90 -22.68
N ALA A 5 45.88 -42.60 -23.78
CA ALA A 5 47.03 -42.36 -24.64
C ALA A 5 46.63 -42.59 -26.10
N VAL A 6 47.48 -42.19 -27.03
CA VAL A 6 47.32 -42.45 -28.45
C VAL A 6 48.52 -43.22 -28.96
N HIS A 7 48.26 -44.32 -29.66
CA HIS A 7 49.23 -45.04 -30.47
C HIS A 7 48.96 -44.78 -31.95
N ALA A 8 50.01 -44.65 -32.77
CA ALA A 8 49.87 -44.27 -34.17
C ALA A 8 48.98 -45.23 -34.99
N HIS A 9 49.05 -46.54 -34.71
CA HIS A 9 48.32 -47.55 -35.48
C HIS A 9 47.06 -48.07 -34.78
N TRP A 10 47.04 -48.06 -33.44
CA TRP A 10 45.91 -48.61 -32.66
C TRP A 10 44.89 -47.52 -32.31
N GLY A 11 45.24 -46.25 -32.55
CA GLY A 11 44.43 -45.12 -32.18
C GLY A 11 44.46 -44.89 -30.68
N ARG A 12 43.30 -44.60 -30.12
CA ARG A 12 43.13 -44.24 -28.71
C ARG A 12 43.20 -45.48 -27.82
N LEU A 13 43.89 -45.35 -26.69
CA LEU A 13 44.00 -46.36 -25.64
C LEU A 13 43.38 -45.85 -24.34
N ASP A 14 42.66 -46.71 -23.62
CA ASP A 14 42.08 -46.44 -22.30
C ASP A 14 42.56 -47.47 -21.27
N ALA A 15 43.46 -47.06 -20.37
CA ALA A 15 44.03 -47.89 -19.31
C ALA A 15 43.01 -48.36 -18.25
N SER A 16 41.82 -47.78 -18.22
CA SER A 16 40.73 -48.23 -17.35
C SER A 16 40.04 -49.49 -17.88
N LEU A 17 40.21 -49.82 -19.16
CA LEU A 17 39.69 -51.03 -19.80
C LEU A 17 40.76 -52.13 -19.86
N ASP A 18 40.34 -53.39 -19.79
CA ASP A 18 41.27 -54.52 -19.85
C ASP A 18 41.86 -54.75 -21.23
N ASP A 19 41.11 -54.42 -22.27
CA ASP A 19 41.47 -54.52 -23.68
C ASP A 19 41.93 -53.16 -24.28
N LEU A 20 42.17 -52.17 -23.42
CA LEU A 20 42.55 -50.80 -23.76
C LEU A 20 41.56 -50.08 -24.68
N GLY A 21 40.35 -50.60 -24.88
CA GLY A 21 39.37 -50.10 -25.85
C GLY A 21 39.72 -50.40 -27.32
N CYS A 22 40.77 -51.19 -27.59
CA CYS A 22 41.21 -51.54 -28.94
C CYS A 22 41.59 -53.02 -29.10
N GLY A 23 41.12 -53.89 -28.21
CA GLY A 23 41.44 -55.33 -28.22
C GLY A 23 42.88 -55.68 -27.81
N ARG A 24 43.64 -54.73 -27.24
CA ARG A 24 45.04 -54.93 -26.80
C ARG A 24 45.11 -55.08 -25.30
N SER A 25 46.00 -55.93 -24.81
CA SER A 25 46.19 -56.11 -23.37
C SER A 25 47.12 -55.03 -22.80
N TRP A 26 47.07 -54.82 -21.49
CA TRP A 26 48.03 -53.94 -20.80
C TRP A 26 49.50 -54.39 -21.00
N ALA A 27 49.75 -55.69 -21.20
CA ALA A 27 51.09 -56.21 -21.46
C ALA A 27 51.67 -55.71 -22.79
N ASP A 28 50.81 -55.36 -23.77
CA ASP A 28 51.23 -54.85 -25.07
C ASP A 28 51.75 -53.41 -25.01
N VAL A 29 51.53 -52.69 -23.89
CA VAL A 29 51.96 -51.31 -23.70
C VAL A 29 52.92 -51.12 -22.54
N HIS A 30 52.85 -51.97 -21.53
CA HIS A 30 53.61 -51.82 -20.29
C HIS A 30 55.01 -52.41 -20.41
N ARG A 31 56.02 -51.54 -20.28
CA ARG A 31 57.46 -51.90 -20.37
C ARG A 31 57.87 -52.52 -21.72
N VAL A 32 57.14 -52.20 -22.79
CA VAL A 32 57.49 -52.61 -24.16
C VAL A 32 58.52 -51.65 -24.75
N LYS A 33 59.69 -52.19 -25.14
CA LYS A 33 60.79 -51.41 -25.71
C LYS A 33 60.42 -50.93 -27.12
N GLY A 34 60.69 -49.65 -27.42
CA GLY A 34 60.45 -49.06 -28.73
C GLY A 34 59.01 -48.65 -29.01
N LEU A 35 58.07 -48.94 -28.10
CA LEU A 35 56.69 -48.47 -28.24
C LEU A 35 56.61 -46.95 -28.02
N GLU A 36 55.89 -46.28 -28.91
CA GLU A 36 55.65 -44.84 -28.84
C GLU A 36 54.18 -44.55 -28.56
N LEU A 37 53.94 -43.94 -27.41
CA LEU A 37 52.62 -43.47 -27.00
C LEU A 37 52.66 -41.96 -26.82
N ALA A 38 51.59 -41.30 -27.26
CA ALA A 38 51.44 -39.85 -27.18
C ALA A 38 50.26 -39.46 -26.27
N CYS A 39 50.42 -38.36 -25.56
CA CYS A 39 49.33 -37.71 -24.84
C CYS A 39 48.26 -37.24 -25.84
N PRO A 40 46.95 -37.50 -25.62
CA PRO A 40 45.91 -37.08 -26.55
C PRO A 40 45.76 -35.55 -26.65
N GLU A 41 46.22 -34.81 -25.64
CA GLU A 41 46.16 -33.34 -25.61
C GLU A 41 47.40 -32.69 -26.21
N CYS A 42 48.56 -32.80 -25.56
CA CYS A 42 49.77 -32.09 -25.97
C CYS A 42 50.62 -32.87 -27.00
N ARG A 43 50.23 -34.10 -27.35
CA ARG A 43 51.01 -35.04 -28.20
C ARG A 43 52.40 -35.41 -27.67
N GLY A 44 52.79 -34.91 -26.50
CA GLY A 44 54.03 -35.27 -25.83
C GLY A 44 54.10 -36.76 -25.50
N ARG A 45 55.33 -37.30 -25.45
CA ARG A 45 55.56 -38.72 -25.19
C ARG A 45 55.09 -39.12 -23.79
N VAL A 46 54.34 -40.22 -23.73
CA VAL A 46 53.87 -40.83 -22.48
C VAL A 46 54.30 -42.29 -22.38
N PHE A 47 54.32 -42.80 -21.14
CA PHE A 47 54.72 -44.17 -20.83
C PHE A 47 53.66 -44.84 -19.96
N ALA A 48 53.45 -46.13 -20.18
CA ALA A 48 52.55 -46.95 -19.36
C ALA A 48 53.19 -47.30 -18.01
N ARG A 49 52.43 -47.15 -16.92
CA ARG A 49 52.86 -47.42 -15.55
C ARG A 49 51.72 -47.99 -14.72
N ILE A 50 52.09 -48.82 -13.74
CA ILE A 50 51.18 -49.31 -12.70
C ILE A 50 51.50 -48.57 -11.40
N SER A 51 50.48 -48.00 -10.75
CA SER A 51 50.62 -47.34 -9.45
C SER A 51 50.84 -48.38 -8.33
N PRO A 52 51.31 -47.96 -7.13
CA PRO A 52 51.41 -48.86 -5.97
C PRO A 52 50.08 -49.54 -5.61
N HIS A 53 48.95 -48.89 -5.89
CA HIS A 53 47.61 -49.43 -5.70
C HIS A 53 47.09 -50.23 -6.90
N ARG A 54 47.99 -50.68 -7.79
CA ARG A 54 47.71 -51.47 -9.00
C ARG A 54 46.85 -50.76 -10.06
N ALA A 55 46.72 -49.43 -10.01
CA ALA A 55 46.01 -48.68 -11.04
C ALA A 55 46.92 -48.45 -12.27
N ARG A 56 46.44 -48.89 -13.44
CA ARG A 56 47.07 -48.68 -14.74
C ARG A 56 46.89 -47.21 -15.17
N HIS A 57 47.95 -46.56 -15.63
CA HIS A 57 47.89 -45.19 -16.14
C HIS A 57 49.07 -44.87 -17.07
N PHE A 58 48.94 -43.80 -17.83
CA PHE A 58 49.99 -43.19 -18.62
C PHE A 58 50.55 -41.96 -17.91
N TYR A 59 51.86 -41.75 -18.03
CA TYR A 59 52.53 -40.58 -17.45
C TYR A 59 53.49 -39.95 -18.46
N HIS A 60 53.63 -38.63 -18.37
CA HIS A 60 54.60 -37.89 -19.17
C HIS A 60 56.01 -38.11 -18.60
N GLN A 61 57.00 -38.30 -19.47
CA GLN A 61 58.40 -38.35 -19.04
C GLN A 61 58.85 -37.02 -18.44
N VAL A 62 58.47 -35.92 -19.11
CA VAL A 62 58.66 -34.55 -18.68
C VAL A 62 57.26 -33.91 -18.67
N ARG A 63 56.84 -33.42 -17.51
CA ARG A 63 55.50 -32.85 -17.32
C ARG A 63 55.44 -31.47 -18.01
N PRO A 64 54.65 -31.29 -19.08
CA PRO A 64 54.49 -29.98 -19.72
C PRO A 64 53.59 -29.07 -18.88
N ASN A 65 53.89 -27.77 -18.83
CA ASN A 65 53.08 -26.80 -18.08
C ASN A 65 51.71 -26.53 -18.73
N ASP A 66 51.64 -26.60 -20.05
CA ASP A 66 50.42 -26.24 -20.82
C ASP A 66 49.53 -27.45 -21.16
N CYS A 67 49.84 -28.62 -20.59
CA CYS A 67 49.06 -29.84 -20.78
C CYS A 67 48.11 -30.04 -19.59
N ALA A 68 46.82 -29.81 -19.79
CA ALA A 68 45.80 -30.02 -18.77
C ALA A 68 45.82 -31.46 -18.23
N LEU A 69 45.87 -32.48 -19.09
CA LEU A 69 45.96 -33.89 -18.69
C LEU A 69 47.23 -34.20 -17.88
N ALA A 70 48.33 -33.49 -18.14
CA ALA A 70 49.51 -33.62 -17.32
C ALA A 70 49.30 -33.01 -15.93
N ASN A 71 48.55 -31.91 -15.83
CA ASN A 71 48.43 -31.03 -14.66
C ASN A 71 47.16 -31.24 -13.82
N GLU A 72 46.33 -32.22 -14.17
CA GLU A 72 45.20 -32.67 -13.36
C GLU A 72 45.62 -33.27 -12.02
N SER A 73 44.72 -33.14 -11.02
CA SER A 73 44.92 -33.67 -9.69
C SER A 73 44.53 -35.16 -9.61
N PRO A 74 45.10 -35.94 -8.66
CA PRO A 74 44.69 -37.33 -8.44
C PRO A 74 43.19 -37.48 -8.16
N GLU A 75 42.59 -36.53 -7.46
CA GLU A 75 41.16 -36.53 -7.12
C GLU A 75 40.29 -36.40 -8.38
N HIS A 76 40.72 -35.58 -9.34
CA HIS A 76 40.03 -35.43 -10.62
C HIS A 76 40.06 -36.75 -11.39
N HIS A 77 41.24 -37.36 -11.51
CA HIS A 77 41.42 -38.66 -12.15
C HIS A 77 40.56 -39.76 -11.54
N LEU A 78 40.53 -39.86 -10.20
CA LEU A 78 39.69 -40.83 -9.50
C LEU A 78 38.21 -40.60 -9.80
N LEU A 79 37.74 -39.36 -9.74
CA LEU A 79 36.34 -39.05 -10.03
C LEU A 79 35.95 -39.42 -11.47
N LYS A 80 36.81 -39.20 -12.47
CA LYS A 80 36.56 -39.62 -13.86
C LYS A 80 36.41 -41.13 -13.97
N LEU A 81 37.29 -41.89 -13.31
CA LEU A 81 37.19 -43.35 -13.28
C LEU A 81 35.89 -43.84 -12.65
N GLU A 82 35.49 -43.25 -11.53
CA GLU A 82 34.25 -43.61 -10.83
C GLU A 82 33.03 -43.32 -11.71
N LEU A 83 33.01 -42.18 -12.41
CA LEU A 83 31.93 -41.84 -13.35
C LEU A 83 31.87 -42.80 -14.55
N ALA A 84 33.02 -43.11 -15.16
CA ALA A 84 33.08 -44.08 -16.26
C ALA A 84 32.66 -45.49 -15.80
N THR A 85 33.08 -45.90 -14.60
CA THR A 85 32.72 -47.19 -14.01
C THR A 85 31.23 -47.27 -13.71
N ALA A 86 30.64 -46.22 -13.12
CA ALA A 86 29.20 -46.14 -12.84
C ALA A 86 28.37 -46.20 -14.15
N ALA A 87 28.80 -45.50 -15.20
CA ALA A 87 28.14 -45.55 -16.51
C ALA A 87 28.21 -46.95 -17.14
N ARG A 88 29.38 -47.59 -17.11
CA ARG A 88 29.58 -48.97 -17.59
C ARG A 88 28.77 -49.98 -16.79
N ALA A 89 28.72 -49.84 -15.47
CA ALA A 89 27.89 -50.66 -14.59
C ALA A 89 26.38 -50.47 -14.82
N ALA A 90 25.97 -49.30 -15.35
CA ALA A 90 24.61 -49.06 -15.80
C ALA A 90 24.29 -49.67 -17.18
N GLY A 91 25.26 -50.34 -17.82
CA GLY A 91 25.11 -51.01 -19.12
C GLY A 91 25.41 -50.13 -20.33
N PHE A 92 26.03 -48.96 -20.14
CA PHE A 92 26.36 -48.03 -21.22
C PHE A 92 27.85 -48.10 -21.59
N ARG A 93 28.16 -47.89 -22.87
CA ARG A 93 29.53 -47.65 -23.30
C ARG A 93 29.96 -46.27 -22.83
N ALA A 94 31.11 -46.18 -22.16
CA ALA A 94 31.66 -44.93 -21.68
C ALA A 94 33.17 -44.88 -21.93
N GLU A 95 33.65 -43.74 -22.42
CA GLU A 95 35.06 -43.49 -22.72
C GLU A 95 35.57 -42.22 -22.04
N LEU A 96 36.82 -42.25 -21.59
CA LEU A 96 37.46 -41.12 -20.92
C LEU A 96 38.04 -40.12 -21.93
N GLU A 97 38.02 -38.83 -21.61
CA GLU A 97 38.73 -37.74 -22.33
C GLU A 97 38.41 -37.64 -23.83
N VAL A 98 37.17 -37.86 -24.23
CA VAL A 98 36.74 -37.82 -25.64
C VAL A 98 36.19 -36.44 -25.98
N GLY A 99 36.70 -35.84 -27.06
CA GLY A 99 36.20 -34.58 -27.58
C GLY A 99 35.58 -34.74 -28.96
N ASN A 100 34.92 -33.67 -29.42
CA ASN A 100 34.44 -33.62 -30.79
C ASN A 100 35.58 -33.39 -31.79
N GLU A 101 35.30 -33.60 -33.07
CA GLU A 101 36.28 -33.45 -34.15
C GLU A 101 36.83 -32.02 -34.25
N ALA A 102 35.95 -31.02 -34.05
CA ALA A 102 36.29 -29.60 -34.03
C ALA A 102 37.10 -29.17 -32.79
N ARG A 103 37.28 -30.08 -31.81
CA ARG A 103 37.98 -29.84 -30.53
C ARG A 103 37.46 -28.62 -29.75
N THR A 104 36.18 -28.29 -29.90
CA THR A 104 35.54 -27.18 -29.18
C THR A 104 35.14 -27.57 -27.76
N TRP A 105 35.07 -28.87 -27.48
CA TRP A 105 34.95 -29.45 -26.15
C TRP A 105 35.62 -30.83 -26.07
N ARG A 106 35.93 -31.24 -24.84
CA ARG A 106 36.40 -32.58 -24.48
C ARG A 106 35.70 -32.98 -23.18
N ALA A 107 34.96 -34.08 -23.22
CA ALA A 107 34.30 -34.63 -22.05
C ALA A 107 35.29 -35.42 -21.23
N ASP A 108 35.28 -35.19 -19.92
CA ASP A 108 35.99 -36.02 -18.96
C ASP A 108 35.56 -37.50 -19.11
N VAL A 109 34.25 -37.75 -19.22
CA VAL A 109 33.66 -39.04 -19.60
C VAL A 109 32.57 -38.80 -20.63
N LEU A 110 32.68 -39.44 -21.80
CA LEU A 110 31.61 -39.46 -22.80
C LEU A 110 30.90 -40.81 -22.76
N VAL A 111 29.59 -40.77 -22.57
CA VAL A 111 28.69 -41.92 -22.61
C VAL A 111 28.00 -41.96 -23.96
N PHE A 112 27.90 -43.15 -24.53
CA PHE A 112 27.25 -43.41 -25.82
C PHE A 112 25.89 -44.09 -25.61
N ASP A 113 24.94 -43.79 -26.50
CA ASP A 113 23.65 -44.50 -26.52
C ASP A 113 23.80 -45.92 -27.08
N GLN A 114 22.70 -46.68 -27.13
CA GLN A 114 22.69 -48.05 -27.67
C GLN A 114 22.98 -48.14 -29.18
N ARG A 115 23.09 -47.00 -29.87
CA ARG A 115 23.44 -46.90 -31.29
C ARG A 115 24.87 -46.34 -31.48
N ASP A 116 25.67 -46.35 -30.40
CA ASP A 116 27.03 -45.83 -30.35
C ASP A 116 27.18 -44.34 -30.69
N ARG A 117 26.12 -43.55 -30.51
CA ARG A 117 26.18 -42.09 -30.72
C ARG A 117 26.51 -41.38 -29.40
N PRO A 118 27.29 -40.29 -29.42
CA PRO A 118 27.48 -39.43 -28.27
C PRO A 118 26.14 -39.06 -27.63
N PHE A 119 25.96 -39.39 -26.36
CA PHE A 119 24.69 -39.26 -25.66
C PHE A 119 24.79 -38.30 -24.48
N MET A 120 25.78 -38.49 -23.63
CA MET A 120 25.93 -37.68 -22.42
C MET A 120 27.39 -37.51 -22.02
N ALA A 121 27.80 -36.29 -21.74
CA ALA A 121 29.06 -35.97 -21.08
C ALA A 121 28.86 -35.95 -19.55
N LEU A 122 29.73 -36.64 -18.82
CA LEU A 122 29.84 -36.52 -17.36
C LEU A 122 31.13 -35.75 -17.06
N GLU A 123 30.99 -34.52 -16.57
CA GLU A 123 32.10 -33.59 -16.38
C GLU A 123 32.47 -33.48 -14.90
N ALA A 124 33.71 -33.83 -14.55
CA ALA A 124 34.22 -33.72 -13.20
C ALA A 124 34.85 -32.32 -12.98
N GLN A 125 34.06 -31.37 -12.49
CA GLN A 125 34.52 -29.99 -12.33
C GLN A 125 35.01 -29.72 -10.90
N LEU A 126 36.30 -30.00 -10.67
CA LEU A 126 36.96 -29.72 -9.39
C LEU A 126 37.55 -28.32 -9.31
N SER A 127 38.04 -27.76 -10.42
CA SER A 127 38.56 -26.39 -10.45
C SER A 127 37.44 -25.34 -10.40
N PRO A 128 37.71 -24.11 -9.93
CA PRO A 128 36.76 -23.01 -10.03
C PRO A 128 36.27 -22.80 -11.47
N MET A 129 34.98 -22.55 -11.63
CA MET A 129 34.32 -22.24 -12.90
C MET A 129 33.19 -21.25 -12.62
N THR A 130 32.97 -20.27 -13.49
CA THR A 130 31.87 -19.31 -13.30
C THR A 130 30.53 -19.90 -13.76
N PRO A 131 29.39 -19.39 -13.29
CA PRO A 131 28.07 -19.75 -13.83
C PRO A 131 27.94 -19.54 -15.35
N GLN A 132 28.52 -18.46 -15.87
CA GLN A 132 28.51 -18.16 -17.30
C GLN A 132 29.32 -19.18 -18.09
N ASP A 133 30.51 -19.55 -17.62
CA ASP A 133 31.35 -20.57 -18.26
C ASP A 133 30.67 -21.94 -18.25
N ALA A 134 30.06 -22.32 -17.13
CA ALA A 134 29.31 -23.56 -17.00
C ALA A 134 28.18 -23.63 -18.04
N ARG A 135 27.45 -22.52 -18.20
CA ARG A 135 26.37 -22.43 -19.18
C ARG A 135 26.90 -22.49 -20.61
N MET A 136 27.91 -21.68 -20.94
CA MET A 136 28.54 -21.69 -22.27
C MET A 136 29.07 -23.08 -22.63
N ARG A 137 29.74 -23.78 -21.70
CA ARG A 137 30.23 -25.15 -21.94
C ARG A 137 29.07 -26.14 -22.11
N THR A 138 28.01 -26.00 -21.33
CA THR A 138 26.78 -26.79 -21.48
C THR A 138 26.15 -26.60 -22.86
N ASP A 139 26.08 -25.36 -23.34
CA ASP A 139 25.50 -25.02 -24.63
C ASP A 139 26.34 -25.58 -25.80
N ARG A 140 27.69 -25.66 -25.66
CA ARG A 140 28.56 -26.32 -26.65
C ARG A 140 28.27 -27.82 -26.79
N TYR A 141 28.06 -28.53 -25.68
CA TYR A 141 27.64 -29.93 -25.73
C TYR A 141 26.27 -30.07 -26.40
N ALA A 142 25.33 -29.21 -26.02
CA ALA A 142 23.97 -29.23 -26.58
C ALA A 142 23.95 -28.96 -28.09
N ALA A 143 24.84 -28.10 -28.60
CA ALA A 143 24.99 -27.84 -30.04
C ALA A 143 25.36 -29.10 -30.84
N ASP A 144 26.08 -30.04 -30.22
CA ASP A 144 26.46 -31.32 -30.81
C ASP A 144 25.49 -32.46 -30.41
N GLY A 145 24.32 -32.12 -29.83
CA GLY A 145 23.31 -33.10 -29.42
C GLY A 145 23.68 -33.93 -28.18
N VAL A 146 24.71 -33.52 -27.45
CA VAL A 146 25.21 -34.23 -26.26
C VAL A 146 24.64 -33.57 -25.00
N ALA A 147 23.97 -34.35 -24.15
CA ALA A 147 23.56 -33.86 -22.83
C ALA A 147 24.77 -33.76 -21.88
N VAL A 148 24.70 -32.97 -20.82
CA VAL A 148 25.79 -32.90 -19.84
C VAL A 148 25.27 -33.02 -18.42
N CYS A 149 26.01 -33.74 -17.59
CA CYS A 149 25.90 -33.69 -16.13
C CYS A 149 27.23 -33.18 -15.57
N TRP A 150 27.20 -32.11 -14.79
CA TRP A 150 28.36 -31.56 -14.10
C TRP A 150 28.47 -32.12 -12.68
N ILE A 151 29.66 -32.54 -12.27
CA ILE A 151 29.91 -33.15 -10.98
C ILE A 151 30.90 -32.29 -10.20
N SER A 152 30.57 -31.97 -8.96
CA SER A 152 31.48 -31.32 -8.01
C SER A 152 31.55 -32.09 -6.70
N MET A 153 32.62 -31.88 -5.92
CA MET A 153 32.71 -32.37 -4.54
C MET A 153 32.35 -31.30 -3.49
N GLU A 154 32.30 -30.04 -3.93
CA GLU A 154 32.04 -28.88 -3.08
C GLU A 154 30.87 -28.08 -3.62
N LYS A 155 30.34 -27.17 -2.80
CA LYS A 155 29.33 -26.21 -3.26
C LYS A 155 29.94 -25.31 -4.33
N ARG A 156 29.26 -25.18 -5.47
CA ARG A 156 29.71 -24.37 -6.60
C ARG A 156 28.66 -23.35 -7.00
N PRO A 157 29.03 -22.15 -7.49
CA PRO A 157 28.08 -21.11 -7.85
C PRO A 157 27.19 -21.49 -9.05
N TRP A 158 27.65 -22.42 -9.89
CA TRP A 158 26.95 -22.89 -11.09
C TRP A 158 26.00 -24.07 -10.83
N GLU A 159 26.01 -24.69 -9.64
CA GLU A 159 25.28 -25.95 -9.36
C GLU A 159 23.76 -25.84 -9.54
N ARG A 160 23.22 -24.61 -9.55
CA ARG A 160 21.80 -24.34 -9.78
C ARG A 160 21.45 -24.02 -11.23
N GLY A 161 22.41 -23.60 -12.05
CA GLY A 161 22.15 -23.08 -13.40
C GLY A 161 22.31 -24.11 -14.52
N VAL A 162 22.91 -25.26 -14.21
CA VAL A 162 23.18 -26.34 -15.16
C VAL A 162 22.90 -27.70 -14.51
N PRO A 163 22.63 -28.77 -15.29
CA PRO A 163 22.38 -30.09 -14.74
C PRO A 163 23.62 -30.57 -13.98
N SER A 164 23.50 -30.73 -12.65
CA SER A 164 24.66 -31.02 -11.82
C SER A 164 24.35 -31.94 -10.65
N LEU A 165 25.40 -32.57 -10.11
CA LEU A 165 25.40 -33.36 -8.90
C LEU A 165 26.56 -32.91 -8.00
N ARG A 166 26.30 -32.77 -6.69
CA ARG A 166 27.37 -32.61 -5.69
C ARG A 166 27.57 -33.92 -4.95
N LEU A 167 28.79 -34.44 -5.00
CA LEU A 167 29.15 -35.69 -4.36
C LEU A 167 29.85 -35.46 -3.02
N ALA A 168 29.75 -36.46 -2.16
CA ALA A 168 30.65 -36.66 -1.04
C ALA A 168 31.47 -37.94 -1.30
N PRO A 169 32.80 -37.88 -1.17
CA PRO A 169 33.63 -39.06 -1.30
C PRO A 169 33.32 -40.08 -0.20
N PRO A 170 33.59 -41.38 -0.44
CA PRO A 170 33.43 -42.42 0.57
C PRO A 170 34.34 -42.17 1.78
N ARG A 171 33.88 -42.55 2.98
CA ARG A 171 34.65 -42.43 4.22
C ARG A 171 35.62 -43.60 4.40
N ASN A 172 35.19 -44.80 4.02
CA ASN A 172 36.02 -46.00 4.07
C ASN A 172 36.23 -46.55 2.67
N ARG A 173 37.28 -47.36 2.52
CA ARG A 173 37.56 -48.07 1.28
C ARG A 173 36.44 -49.08 1.01
N GLY A 174 35.85 -49.03 -0.18
CA GLY A 174 34.75 -49.91 -0.59
C GLY A 174 33.36 -49.33 -0.39
N ASP A 175 33.23 -48.19 0.31
CA ASP A 175 31.97 -47.45 0.36
C ASP A 175 31.71 -46.76 -0.99
N ALA A 176 30.43 -46.57 -1.33
CA ALA A 176 30.03 -45.85 -2.53
C ALA A 176 30.13 -44.33 -2.36
N TRP A 177 30.46 -43.63 -3.44
CA TRP A 177 30.29 -42.18 -3.53
C TRP A 177 28.82 -41.82 -3.34
N THR A 178 28.56 -40.74 -2.60
CA THR A 178 27.18 -40.33 -2.27
C THR A 178 26.83 -39.01 -2.94
N VAL A 179 25.75 -38.97 -3.69
CA VAL A 179 25.12 -37.73 -4.15
C VAL A 179 24.44 -37.03 -2.97
N ARG A 180 24.77 -35.76 -2.75
CA ARG A 180 24.22 -34.91 -1.66
C ARG A 180 23.38 -33.74 -2.19
N TYR A 181 23.52 -33.40 -3.45
CA TYR A 181 22.80 -32.29 -4.11
C TYR A 181 22.54 -32.62 -5.57
N GLY A 182 21.58 -31.93 -6.18
CA GLY A 182 21.27 -32.03 -7.60
C GLY A 182 20.14 -33.01 -7.93
N MET A 183 20.08 -34.16 -7.25
CA MET A 183 18.93 -35.06 -7.33
C MET A 183 17.80 -34.56 -6.41
N ALA A 184 16.57 -34.44 -6.91
CA ALA A 184 15.46 -33.87 -6.16
C ALA A 184 14.14 -34.62 -6.37
N ARG A 185 13.27 -34.54 -5.36
CA ARG A 185 11.86 -34.93 -5.43
C ARG A 185 10.98 -33.79 -4.95
N TYR A 186 9.76 -33.74 -5.47
CA TYR A 186 8.73 -32.82 -4.99
C TYR A 186 7.89 -33.53 -3.93
N THR A 187 7.97 -33.08 -2.67
CA THR A 187 7.32 -33.73 -1.53
C THR A 187 6.84 -32.71 -0.51
N TRP A 188 5.89 -33.10 0.31
CA TRP A 188 5.55 -32.36 1.53
C TRP A 188 6.72 -32.42 2.50
N ALA A 189 7.08 -31.26 3.07
CA ALA A 189 8.05 -31.24 4.15
C ALA A 189 7.48 -31.98 5.37
N SER A 190 8.33 -32.76 6.03
CA SER A 190 7.99 -33.39 7.31
C SER A 190 8.46 -32.49 8.45
N PRO A 191 7.65 -32.27 9.51
CA PRO A 191 6.33 -32.82 9.75
C PRO A 191 5.20 -32.15 8.95
N HIS A 192 4.17 -32.93 8.61
CA HIS A 192 2.97 -32.46 7.93
C HIS A 192 2.11 -31.67 8.92
N THR A 193 2.21 -30.34 8.89
CA THR A 193 1.24 -29.46 9.55
C THR A 193 0.26 -28.97 8.50
N GLY A 194 -0.94 -28.53 8.90
CA GLY A 194 -1.93 -27.97 7.97
C GLY A 194 -1.44 -26.74 7.17
N LYS A 195 -0.28 -26.18 7.53
CA LYS A 195 0.38 -25.06 6.82
C LYS A 195 1.60 -25.49 6.00
N THR A 196 2.08 -26.72 6.15
CA THR A 196 3.29 -27.18 5.46
C THR A 196 2.98 -27.32 3.97
N LYS A 197 3.74 -26.66 3.10
CA LYS A 197 3.58 -26.77 1.64
C LYS A 197 4.51 -27.84 1.07
N ALA A 198 4.12 -28.42 -0.06
CA ALA A 198 5.01 -29.25 -0.86
C ALA A 198 6.13 -28.40 -1.46
N ALA A 199 7.35 -28.94 -1.45
CA ALA A 199 8.55 -28.27 -1.92
C ALA A 199 9.49 -29.26 -2.60
N TRP A 200 10.38 -28.72 -3.43
CA TRP A 200 11.51 -29.46 -3.95
C TRP A 200 12.51 -29.74 -2.84
N THR A 201 12.85 -31.01 -2.63
CA THR A 201 13.83 -31.45 -1.64
C THR A 201 14.90 -32.29 -2.30
N HIS A 202 16.16 -32.01 -1.99
CA HIS A 202 17.26 -32.85 -2.45
C HIS A 202 17.22 -34.22 -1.79
N ILE A 203 17.54 -35.26 -2.57
CA ILE A 203 17.64 -36.63 -2.06
C ILE A 203 19.11 -37.07 -2.06
N SER A 204 19.45 -37.89 -1.07
CA SER A 204 20.74 -38.56 -1.00
C SER A 204 20.62 -39.95 -1.63
N CYS A 205 21.55 -40.31 -2.50
CA CYS A 205 21.63 -41.64 -3.14
C CYS A 205 23.09 -41.97 -3.49
N SER A 206 23.36 -43.21 -3.90
CA SER A 206 24.68 -43.59 -4.40
C SER A 206 24.95 -42.93 -5.77
N LEU A 207 26.23 -42.76 -6.12
CA LEU A 207 26.62 -42.29 -7.46
C LEU A 207 26.12 -43.26 -8.54
N ASP A 208 26.25 -44.57 -8.31
CA ASP A 208 25.82 -45.60 -9.26
C ASP A 208 24.32 -45.52 -9.55
N ASP A 209 23.49 -45.31 -8.51
CA ASP A 209 22.06 -45.14 -8.68
C ASP A 209 21.74 -43.88 -9.46
N ALA A 210 22.38 -42.75 -9.12
CA ALA A 210 22.15 -41.49 -9.81
C ALA A 210 22.51 -41.58 -11.29
N ILE A 211 23.71 -42.07 -11.63
CA ILE A 211 24.14 -42.24 -13.01
C ILE A 211 23.23 -43.22 -13.76
N ARG A 212 22.89 -44.35 -13.14
CA ARG A 212 21.95 -45.31 -13.74
C ARG A 212 20.59 -44.68 -14.03
N TRP A 213 20.01 -43.95 -13.09
CA TRP A 213 18.71 -43.30 -13.29
C TRP A 213 18.75 -42.23 -14.38
N ILE A 214 19.84 -41.46 -14.45
CA ILE A 214 20.04 -40.42 -15.46
C ILE A 214 20.15 -41.07 -16.85
N LEU A 215 21.05 -42.04 -17.01
CA LEU A 215 21.33 -42.64 -18.32
C LEU A 215 20.14 -43.47 -18.85
N GLN A 216 19.38 -44.10 -17.95
CA GLN A 216 18.14 -44.81 -18.31
C GLN A 216 16.94 -43.89 -18.54
N GLY A 217 17.09 -42.57 -18.39
CA GLY A 217 16.00 -41.60 -18.56
C GLY A 217 14.90 -41.71 -17.48
N ARG A 218 15.18 -42.36 -16.35
CA ARG A 218 14.26 -42.43 -15.20
C ARG A 218 14.16 -41.09 -14.49
N VAL A 219 15.26 -40.32 -14.52
CA VAL A 219 15.30 -38.92 -14.13
C VAL A 219 15.80 -38.06 -15.29
N HIS A 220 15.45 -36.79 -15.28
CA HIS A 220 15.79 -35.81 -16.29
C HIS A 220 16.11 -34.48 -15.63
N ALA A 221 16.88 -33.65 -16.33
CA ALA A 221 17.10 -32.28 -15.92
C ALA A 221 15.78 -31.49 -16.02
N HIS A 222 15.37 -30.86 -14.93
CA HIS A 222 14.19 -30.00 -14.84
C HIS A 222 14.62 -28.64 -14.28
N THR A 223 14.21 -27.58 -14.97
CA THR A 223 14.43 -26.20 -14.52
C THR A 223 13.15 -25.70 -13.84
N GLY A 224 13.27 -25.39 -12.55
CA GLY A 224 12.19 -24.79 -11.78
C GLY A 224 11.91 -23.32 -12.16
N PRO A 225 10.82 -22.72 -11.66
CA PRO A 225 10.46 -21.33 -11.93
C PRO A 225 11.48 -20.30 -11.44
N ASP A 226 12.28 -20.66 -10.42
CA ASP A 226 13.38 -19.84 -9.89
C ASP A 226 14.68 -19.98 -10.69
N GLY A 227 14.65 -20.74 -11.80
CA GLY A 227 15.81 -21.06 -12.62
C GLY A 227 16.68 -22.19 -12.08
N THR A 228 16.34 -22.77 -10.92
CA THR A 228 17.14 -23.85 -10.33
C THR A 228 16.95 -25.14 -11.14
N VAL A 229 18.06 -25.78 -11.51
CA VAL A 229 18.10 -27.03 -12.26
C VAL A 229 18.31 -28.22 -11.31
N TRP A 230 17.48 -29.26 -11.45
CA TRP A 230 17.63 -30.52 -10.72
C TRP A 230 17.47 -31.74 -11.64
N TRP A 231 18.05 -32.85 -11.24
CA TRP A 231 17.69 -34.17 -11.74
C TRP A 231 16.49 -34.69 -10.96
N THR A 232 15.40 -35.00 -11.66
CA THR A 232 14.18 -35.51 -11.01
C THR A 232 13.36 -36.44 -11.91
N ALA A 233 12.46 -37.22 -11.33
CA ALA A 233 11.52 -38.05 -12.07
C ALA A 233 10.35 -37.21 -12.61
N ARG A 234 9.82 -37.58 -13.77
CA ARG A 234 8.67 -36.88 -14.41
C ARG A 234 7.43 -36.82 -13.52
N SER A 235 7.19 -37.85 -12.70
CA SER A 235 6.07 -37.88 -11.75
C SER A 235 6.09 -36.74 -10.74
N TYR A 236 7.28 -36.35 -10.25
CA TYR A 236 7.42 -35.22 -9.33
C TYR A 236 7.20 -33.87 -10.02
N VAL A 237 7.63 -33.73 -11.29
CA VAL A 237 7.35 -32.54 -12.10
C VAL A 237 5.84 -32.39 -12.31
N HIS A 238 5.16 -33.47 -12.70
CA HIS A 238 3.70 -33.45 -12.87
C HIS A 238 2.98 -33.08 -11.57
N LEU A 239 3.42 -33.61 -10.42
CA LEU A 239 2.88 -33.27 -9.12
C LEU A 239 3.07 -31.78 -8.80
N ALA A 240 4.27 -31.22 -9.05
CA ALA A 240 4.55 -29.81 -8.84
C ALA A 240 3.67 -28.91 -9.72
N ILE A 241 3.48 -29.26 -11.00
CA ILE A 241 2.62 -28.53 -11.93
C ILE A 241 1.15 -28.60 -11.48
N ALA A 242 0.64 -29.79 -11.15
CA ALA A 242 -0.72 -29.96 -10.69
C ALA A 242 -0.99 -29.13 -9.42
N ARG A 243 -0.02 -29.10 -8.50
CA ARG A 243 -0.13 -28.30 -7.29
C ARG A 243 -0.12 -26.81 -7.58
N ALA A 244 0.77 -26.33 -8.45
CA ALA A 244 0.82 -24.93 -8.85
C ALA A 244 -0.51 -24.46 -9.46
N ARG A 245 -1.15 -25.31 -10.28
CA ARG A 245 -2.49 -25.02 -10.84
C ARG A 245 -3.55 -24.89 -9.74
N LEU A 246 -3.64 -25.85 -8.83
CA LEU A 246 -4.59 -25.81 -7.72
C LEU A 246 -4.40 -24.55 -6.85
N GLU A 247 -3.16 -24.14 -6.61
CA GLU A 247 -2.88 -22.92 -5.83
C GLU A 247 -3.27 -21.64 -6.59
N ALA A 248 -3.04 -21.61 -7.90
CA ALA A 248 -3.47 -20.50 -8.76
C ALA A 248 -5.00 -20.41 -8.83
N ASP A 249 -5.70 -21.53 -9.00
CA ASP A 249 -7.17 -21.59 -9.02
C ASP A 249 -7.75 -21.13 -7.68
N ALA A 250 -7.18 -21.60 -6.56
CA ALA A 250 -7.62 -21.18 -5.24
C ALA A 250 -7.36 -19.67 -4.98
N GLU A 251 -6.29 -19.11 -5.53
CA GLU A 251 -6.04 -17.66 -5.46
C GLU A 251 -7.02 -16.88 -6.35
N ALA A 252 -7.31 -17.35 -7.56
CA ALA A 252 -8.29 -16.73 -8.45
C ALA A 252 -9.67 -16.64 -7.77
N VAL A 253 -10.12 -17.71 -7.11
CA VAL A 253 -11.37 -17.72 -6.33
C VAL A 253 -11.35 -16.68 -5.21
N ARG A 254 -10.24 -16.58 -4.46
CA ARG A 254 -10.11 -15.57 -3.39
C ARG A 254 -10.14 -14.15 -3.95
N GLN A 255 -9.48 -13.90 -5.07
CA GLN A 255 -9.45 -12.59 -5.72
C GLN A 255 -10.83 -12.19 -6.24
N GLU A 256 -11.56 -13.12 -6.84
CA GLU A 256 -12.92 -12.90 -7.31
C GLU A 256 -13.88 -12.60 -6.15
N ALA A 257 -13.81 -13.38 -5.07
CA ALA A 257 -14.61 -13.13 -3.86
C ALA A 257 -14.29 -11.75 -3.24
N ALA A 258 -13.01 -11.37 -3.17
CA ALA A 258 -12.60 -10.05 -2.69
C ALA A 258 -13.07 -8.92 -3.63
N ALA A 259 -13.06 -9.13 -4.95
CA ALA A 259 -13.59 -8.18 -5.92
C ALA A 259 -15.10 -7.99 -5.77
N GLU A 260 -15.85 -9.07 -5.56
CA GLU A 260 -17.29 -9.02 -5.32
C GLU A 260 -17.62 -8.28 -4.02
N GLN A 261 -16.91 -8.54 -2.93
CA GLN A 261 -17.06 -7.79 -1.68
C GLN A 261 -16.80 -6.29 -1.87
N ARG A 262 -15.78 -5.92 -2.65
CA ARG A 262 -15.50 -4.51 -2.99
C ARG A 262 -16.64 -3.89 -3.79
N ARG A 263 -17.20 -4.59 -4.78
CA ARG A 263 -18.37 -4.12 -5.56
C ARG A 263 -19.59 -3.88 -4.66
N GLN A 264 -19.92 -4.84 -3.81
CA GLN A 264 -21.05 -4.72 -2.88
C GLN A 264 -20.85 -3.57 -1.88
N ALA A 265 -19.64 -3.39 -1.35
CA ALA A 265 -19.32 -2.28 -0.46
C ALA A 265 -19.45 -0.92 -1.18
N ALA A 266 -19.01 -0.82 -2.44
CA ALA A 266 -19.15 0.39 -3.24
C ALA A 266 -20.64 0.72 -3.52
N GLN A 267 -21.44 -0.28 -3.88
CA GLN A 267 -22.89 -0.12 -4.08
C GLN A 267 -23.59 0.35 -2.80
N LYS A 268 -23.28 -0.27 -1.64
CA LYS A 268 -23.83 0.15 -0.34
C LYS A 268 -23.44 1.59 0.02
N ARG A 269 -22.19 1.99 -0.25
CA ARG A 269 -21.73 3.37 -0.04
C ARG A 269 -22.46 4.35 -0.94
N ALA A 270 -22.58 4.06 -2.23
CA ALA A 270 -23.31 4.90 -3.18
C ALA A 270 -24.79 5.08 -2.77
N ALA A 271 -25.46 3.98 -2.39
CA ALA A 271 -26.83 4.04 -1.89
C ALA A 271 -26.97 4.84 -0.59
N ALA A 272 -26.00 4.74 0.32
CA ALA A 272 -25.99 5.54 1.56
C ALA A 272 -25.76 7.04 1.27
N THR A 273 -24.86 7.37 0.34
CA THR A 273 -24.63 8.75 -0.11
C THR A 273 -25.89 9.34 -0.74
N GLU A 274 -26.58 8.60 -1.59
CA GLU A 274 -27.82 9.09 -2.21
C GLU A 274 -28.94 9.29 -1.19
N ARG A 275 -29.11 8.35 -0.24
CA ARG A 275 -30.06 8.53 0.87
C ARG A 275 -29.73 9.76 1.72
N ALA A 276 -28.45 10.00 2.00
CA ALA A 276 -28.02 11.18 2.75
C ALA A 276 -28.29 12.48 1.97
N ARG A 277 -28.08 12.48 0.66
CA ARG A 277 -28.40 13.61 -0.23
C ARG A 277 -29.90 13.92 -0.20
N LEU A 278 -30.75 12.91 -0.43
CA LEU A 278 -32.21 13.08 -0.40
C LEU A 278 -32.70 13.57 0.97
N ALA A 279 -32.15 13.03 2.06
CA ALA A 279 -32.50 13.48 3.41
C ALA A 279 -32.05 14.93 3.68
N ALA A 280 -30.89 15.35 3.17
CA ALA A 280 -30.42 16.73 3.27
C ALA A 280 -31.31 17.69 2.47
N GLU A 281 -31.73 17.29 1.27
CA GLU A 281 -32.66 18.06 0.44
C GLU A 281 -34.03 18.23 1.10
N GLN A 282 -34.60 17.15 1.66
CA GLN A 282 -35.85 17.22 2.42
C GLN A 282 -35.74 18.15 3.63
N ARG A 283 -34.61 18.10 4.36
CA ARG A 283 -34.38 19.02 5.50
C ARG A 283 -34.28 20.48 5.06
N ARG A 284 -33.68 20.75 3.90
CA ARG A 284 -33.59 22.09 3.32
C ARG A 284 -34.97 22.63 2.99
N LEU A 285 -35.78 21.86 2.26
CA LEU A 285 -37.16 22.23 1.92
C LEU A 285 -38.00 22.46 3.18
N ALA A 286 -37.96 21.55 4.16
CA ALA A 286 -38.67 21.73 5.41
C ALA A 286 -38.19 22.94 6.24
N ALA A 287 -36.93 23.35 6.11
CA ALA A 287 -36.42 24.56 6.75
C ALA A 287 -36.88 25.83 6.03
N GLU A 288 -37.01 25.78 4.71
CA GLU A 288 -37.57 26.86 3.89
C GLU A 288 -39.05 27.07 4.17
N ASP A 289 -39.85 26.00 4.21
CA ASP A 289 -41.27 26.06 4.58
C ASP A 289 -41.48 26.67 5.96
N ARG A 290 -40.69 26.23 6.96
CA ARG A 290 -40.73 26.82 8.31
C ARG A 290 -40.38 28.30 8.32
N ARG A 291 -39.44 28.72 7.47
CA ARG A 291 -39.04 30.13 7.35
C ARG A 291 -40.15 30.96 6.73
N LEU A 292 -40.79 30.47 5.68
CA LEU A 292 -41.93 31.14 5.03
C LEU A 292 -43.10 31.27 6.01
N ALA A 293 -43.48 30.19 6.69
CA ALA A 293 -44.54 30.23 7.70
C ALA A 293 -44.25 31.21 8.84
N ALA A 294 -42.99 31.29 9.30
CA ALA A 294 -42.60 32.27 10.32
C ALA A 294 -42.65 33.72 9.81
N GLN A 295 -42.36 33.96 8.53
CA GLN A 295 -42.48 35.28 7.90
C GLN A 295 -43.94 35.70 7.73
N GLU A 296 -44.80 34.78 7.29
CA GLU A 296 -46.25 34.99 7.19
C GLU A 296 -46.85 35.32 8.56
N GLN A 297 -46.54 34.52 9.58
CA GLN A 297 -47.00 34.77 10.94
C GLN A 297 -46.52 36.14 11.47
N ALA A 298 -45.25 36.50 11.25
CA ALA A 298 -44.74 37.82 11.66
C ALA A 298 -45.44 38.99 10.95
N HIS A 299 -45.82 38.81 9.68
CA HIS A 299 -46.57 39.80 8.92
C HIS A 299 -48.01 39.93 9.43
N GLU A 300 -48.68 38.81 9.72
CA GLU A 300 -50.01 38.80 10.33
C GLU A 300 -50.02 39.46 11.71
N GLU A 301 -49.04 39.15 12.57
CA GLU A 301 -48.86 39.79 13.87
C GLU A 301 -48.66 41.30 13.74
N GLN A 302 -47.86 41.75 12.75
CA GLN A 302 -47.66 43.17 12.50
C GLN A 302 -48.94 43.87 12.01
N GLN A 303 -49.72 43.23 11.12
CA GLN A 303 -50.98 43.77 10.64
C GLN A 303 -52.01 43.89 11.78
N ALA A 304 -52.16 42.84 12.58
CA ALA A 304 -53.07 42.85 13.74
C ALA A 304 -52.69 43.94 14.76
N GLU A 305 -51.40 44.14 15.02
CA GLU A 305 -50.94 45.24 15.90
C GLU A 305 -51.23 46.62 15.29
N GLN A 306 -51.11 46.77 13.97
CA GLN A 306 -51.41 48.03 13.29
C GLN A 306 -52.93 48.32 13.29
N GLU A 307 -53.77 47.31 13.11
CA GLU A 307 -55.22 47.40 13.26
C GLU A 307 -55.61 47.78 14.69
N ARG A 308 -55.05 47.09 15.70
CA ARG A 308 -55.28 47.38 17.13
C ARG A 308 -54.97 48.84 17.48
N LEU A 309 -53.92 49.40 16.88
CA LEU A 309 -53.47 50.77 17.14
C LEU A 309 -54.10 51.82 16.21
N THR A 310 -55.03 51.45 15.33
CA THR A 310 -55.63 52.39 14.37
C THR A 310 -56.32 53.58 15.05
N ALA A 311 -57.15 53.33 16.05
CA ALA A 311 -57.81 54.39 16.82
C ALA A 311 -56.79 55.29 17.57
N PHE A 312 -55.67 54.70 18.02
CA PHE A 312 -54.58 55.47 18.63
C PHE A 312 -53.88 56.35 17.58
N PHE A 313 -53.61 55.87 16.37
CA PHE A 313 -52.96 56.65 15.33
C PHE A 313 -53.79 57.87 14.93
N GLU A 314 -55.11 57.71 14.82
CA GLU A 314 -56.04 58.81 14.59
C GLU A 314 -55.99 59.84 15.73
N HIS A 315 -56.06 59.39 16.99
CA HIS A 315 -55.98 60.25 18.16
C HIS A 315 -54.63 60.99 18.26
N ALA A 316 -53.53 60.28 18.06
CA ALA A 316 -52.17 60.79 18.17
C ALA A 316 -51.77 61.67 16.97
N GLY A 317 -52.51 61.64 15.86
CA GLY A 317 -52.14 62.31 14.61
C GLY A 317 -50.86 61.75 13.98
N ILE A 318 -50.49 60.51 14.31
CA ILE A 318 -49.28 59.83 13.81
C ILE A 318 -49.67 58.98 12.61
N LYS A 319 -48.97 59.15 11.47
CA LYS A 319 -49.13 58.23 10.33
C LYS A 319 -48.67 56.83 10.73
N ALA A 320 -49.50 55.82 10.49
CA ALA A 320 -49.19 54.43 10.85
C ALA A 320 -47.84 53.94 10.27
N SER A 321 -47.39 54.48 9.13
CA SER A 321 -46.09 54.19 8.52
C SER A 321 -44.87 54.71 9.32
N LEU A 322 -45.07 55.71 10.19
CA LEU A 322 -44.02 56.29 11.04
C LEU A 322 -43.95 55.61 12.42
N TRP A 323 -44.91 54.73 12.72
CA TRP A 323 -44.98 54.02 14.01
C TRP A 323 -43.74 53.18 14.33
N PRO A 324 -43.17 52.39 13.39
CA PRO A 324 -41.95 51.64 13.68
C PRO A 324 -40.78 52.55 14.07
N ALA A 325 -40.61 53.69 13.39
CA ALA A 325 -39.58 54.66 13.70
C ALA A 325 -39.81 55.34 15.06
N PHE A 326 -41.05 55.66 15.40
CA PHE A 326 -41.41 56.16 16.72
C PHE A 326 -41.07 55.14 17.82
N MET A 327 -41.46 53.88 17.66
CA MET A 327 -41.17 52.82 18.64
C MET A 327 -39.67 52.48 18.74
N GLU A 328 -38.91 52.62 17.65
CA GLU A 328 -37.46 52.52 17.68
C GLU A 328 -36.85 53.63 18.55
N LEU A 329 -37.32 54.88 18.40
CA LEU A 329 -36.91 55.99 19.25
C LEU A 329 -37.30 55.76 20.72
N VAL A 330 -38.51 55.26 21.00
CA VAL A 330 -38.95 54.90 22.36
C VAL A 330 -38.00 53.86 22.99
N ARG A 331 -37.65 52.81 22.26
CA ARG A 331 -36.73 51.77 22.75
C ARG A 331 -35.31 52.31 22.96
N SER A 332 -34.83 53.10 22.01
CA SER A 332 -33.49 53.73 22.08
C SER A 332 -33.39 54.68 23.27
N ALA A 333 -34.38 55.57 23.43
CA ALA A 333 -34.46 56.56 24.51
C ALA A 333 -34.61 55.91 25.89
N SER A 334 -35.35 54.80 25.98
CA SER A 334 -35.51 54.07 27.25
C SER A 334 -34.31 53.18 27.62
N GLY A 335 -33.49 52.78 26.64
CA GLY A 335 -32.41 51.80 26.80
C GLY A 335 -32.87 50.41 27.27
N LYS A 336 -34.18 50.13 27.19
CA LYS A 336 -34.83 48.94 27.75
C LYS A 336 -35.72 48.27 26.71
N ALA A 337 -36.11 47.02 26.97
CA ALA A 337 -37.17 46.38 26.20
C ALA A 337 -38.52 47.04 26.56
N VAL A 338 -39.20 47.59 25.55
CA VAL A 338 -40.48 48.28 25.70
C VAL A 338 -41.56 47.57 24.89
N THR A 339 -42.73 47.35 25.49
CA THR A 339 -43.94 46.85 24.85
C THR A 339 -45.10 47.81 25.04
N CYS A 340 -45.98 47.86 24.05
CA CYS A 340 -47.23 48.60 24.11
C CYS A 340 -48.28 47.77 24.85
N GLY A 341 -49.05 48.40 25.72
CA GLY A 341 -50.27 47.84 26.30
C GLY A 341 -51.51 48.40 25.63
N GLU A 342 -52.61 48.48 26.39
CA GLU A 342 -53.88 49.04 25.94
C GLU A 342 -53.91 50.57 26.05
N GLN A 343 -54.84 51.20 25.33
CA GLN A 343 -55.23 52.59 25.59
C GLN A 343 -56.01 52.64 26.91
N SER A 344 -55.75 53.65 27.75
CA SER A 344 -56.36 53.74 29.07
C SER A 344 -57.13 55.05 29.26
N PRO A 345 -58.46 55.01 29.50
CA PRO A 345 -59.25 56.21 29.81
C PRO A 345 -58.72 56.97 31.03
N ALA A 346 -58.20 56.26 32.03
CA ALA A 346 -57.58 56.85 33.22
C ALA A 346 -56.29 57.64 32.91
N HIS A 347 -55.72 57.45 31.72
CA HIS A 347 -54.51 58.12 31.24
C HIS A 347 -54.79 58.92 29.96
N GLY A 348 -56.00 59.49 29.85
CA GLY A 348 -56.40 60.30 28.70
C GLY A 348 -56.46 59.53 27.38
N ASN A 349 -56.81 58.24 27.42
CA ASN A 349 -56.77 57.34 26.25
C ASN A 349 -55.40 57.21 25.58
N GLY A 350 -54.33 57.64 26.25
CA GLY A 350 -52.97 57.43 25.78
C GLY A 350 -52.58 55.94 25.80
N LEU A 351 -51.64 55.57 24.94
CA LEU A 351 -51.16 54.19 24.83
C LEU A 351 -50.17 53.90 25.96
N LEU A 352 -50.47 52.91 26.80
CA LEU A 352 -49.60 52.53 27.91
C LEU A 352 -48.31 51.87 27.39
N LEU A 353 -47.16 52.31 27.89
CA LEU A 353 -45.87 51.73 27.56
C LEU A 353 -45.26 51.06 28.78
N TYR A 354 -44.97 49.78 28.64
CA TYR A 354 -44.34 48.98 29.68
C TYR A 354 -42.88 48.74 29.33
N SER A 355 -41.98 49.03 30.27
CA SER A 355 -40.56 48.73 30.12
C SER A 355 -40.14 47.60 31.04
N ARG A 356 -39.16 46.82 30.60
CA ARG A 356 -38.54 45.79 31.42
C ARG A 356 -37.18 46.28 31.94
N PRO A 357 -36.98 46.41 33.27
CA PRO A 357 -35.74 46.94 33.83
C PRO A 357 -34.50 46.05 33.60
N ARG A 358 -34.67 44.72 33.61
CA ARG A 358 -33.62 43.71 33.40
C ARG A 358 -34.18 42.45 32.73
N ALA A 359 -33.37 41.71 31.99
CA ALA A 359 -33.79 40.44 31.39
C ALA A 359 -34.31 39.48 32.48
N GLY A 360 -35.54 38.98 32.32
CA GLY A 360 -36.22 38.11 33.29
C GLY A 360 -37.13 38.81 34.32
N ALA A 361 -37.09 40.14 34.44
CA ALA A 361 -38.03 40.89 35.30
C ALA A 361 -39.39 41.10 34.63
N ALA A 362 -40.44 41.28 35.43
CA ALA A 362 -41.77 41.65 34.94
C ALA A 362 -41.77 43.04 34.28
N PHE A 363 -42.61 43.23 33.27
CA PHE A 363 -42.85 44.52 32.64
C PHE A 363 -43.56 45.45 33.63
N GLN A 364 -43.07 46.69 33.75
CA GLN A 364 -43.65 47.72 34.61
C GLN A 364 -44.05 48.93 33.76
N LEU A 365 -45.18 49.55 34.12
CA LEU A 365 -45.66 50.76 33.45
C LEU A 365 -44.60 51.86 33.61
N ALA A 366 -44.12 52.37 32.48
CA ALA A 366 -42.98 53.28 32.43
C ALA A 366 -43.34 54.63 31.81
N GLY A 367 -44.39 54.68 31.00
CA GLY A 367 -44.86 55.90 30.40
C GLY A 367 -46.17 55.70 29.64
N VAL A 368 -46.67 56.80 29.11
CA VAL A 368 -47.88 56.84 28.29
C VAL A 368 -47.57 57.65 27.03
N ALA A 369 -47.88 57.09 25.87
CA ALA A 369 -47.72 57.80 24.60
C ALA A 369 -49.01 58.55 24.25
N CYS A 370 -48.86 59.83 23.89
CA CYS A 370 -49.90 60.72 23.37
C CYS A 370 -51.23 60.69 24.17
N PRO A 371 -51.23 60.99 25.47
CA PRO A 371 -52.47 61.10 26.24
C PRO A 371 -53.24 62.38 25.87
N ASP A 372 -54.56 62.34 25.97
CA ASP A 372 -55.42 63.52 25.88
C ASP A 372 -54.99 64.58 26.92
N PRO A 373 -54.51 65.76 26.49
CA PRO A 373 -54.04 66.80 27.38
C PRO A 373 -55.08 67.26 28.41
N SER A 374 -56.36 67.12 28.10
CA SER A 374 -57.46 67.53 28.99
C SER A 374 -57.65 66.61 30.20
N ALA A 375 -57.09 65.39 30.16
CA ALA A 375 -57.20 64.39 31.22
C ALA A 375 -56.04 64.41 32.24
N LEU A 376 -55.17 65.44 32.20
CA LEU A 376 -53.89 65.46 32.94
C LEU A 376 -53.98 66.00 34.38
N ASP A 377 -55.18 66.30 34.89
CA ASP A 377 -55.41 67.00 36.16
C ASP A 377 -54.79 66.34 37.42
N ARG A 378 -54.45 65.04 37.37
CA ARG A 378 -53.85 64.28 38.50
C ARG A 378 -52.77 63.28 38.07
N TRP A 379 -51.90 63.69 37.15
CA TRP A 379 -50.91 62.79 36.55
C TRP A 379 -49.82 62.29 37.54
N PRO A 380 -49.42 61.01 37.53
CA PRO A 380 -48.32 60.50 38.35
C PRO A 380 -46.96 61.11 37.96
N ALA A 381 -46.19 61.63 38.92
CA ALA A 381 -44.93 62.34 38.68
C ALA A 381 -43.77 61.45 38.17
N ASP A 382 -43.93 60.14 38.26
CA ASP A 382 -42.96 59.11 37.89
C ASP A 382 -43.16 58.59 36.46
N LEU A 383 -44.33 58.79 35.83
CA LEU A 383 -44.58 58.41 34.45
C LEU A 383 -44.04 59.45 33.47
N THR A 384 -43.39 58.96 32.41
CA THR A 384 -42.97 59.80 31.28
C THR A 384 -44.08 59.86 30.24
N ILE A 385 -44.39 61.04 29.74
CA ILE A 385 -45.29 61.22 28.59
C ILE A 385 -44.45 61.23 27.31
N LEU A 386 -44.83 60.47 26.30
CA LEU A 386 -44.10 60.38 25.04
C LEU A 386 -44.96 60.92 23.90
N VAL A 387 -44.42 61.87 23.13
CA VAL A 387 -45.17 62.55 22.07
C VAL A 387 -44.35 62.69 20.78
N PRO A 388 -45.00 62.71 19.59
CA PRO A 388 -44.33 62.59 18.30
C PRO A 388 -43.71 63.89 17.76
N GLY A 389 -43.77 65.00 18.49
CA GLY A 389 -43.26 66.27 18.00
C GLY A 389 -43.63 67.47 18.85
N ARG A 390 -43.18 68.65 18.41
CA ARG A 390 -43.29 69.91 19.17
C ARG A 390 -44.72 70.42 19.27
N ASP A 391 -45.57 70.15 18.27
CA ASP A 391 -46.98 70.55 18.31
C ASP A 391 -47.72 69.88 19.47
N TRP A 392 -47.37 68.62 19.77
CA TRP A 392 -47.89 67.93 20.94
C TRP A 392 -47.32 68.47 22.25
N LEU A 393 -46.04 68.82 22.28
CA LEU A 393 -45.43 69.46 23.45
C LEU A 393 -46.17 70.77 23.80
N LEU A 394 -46.48 71.61 22.80
CA LEU A 394 -47.23 72.85 22.99
C LEU A 394 -48.64 72.61 23.58
N ARG A 395 -49.36 71.58 23.10
CA ARG A 395 -50.67 71.20 23.66
C ARG A 395 -50.57 70.78 25.13
N LEU A 396 -49.51 70.05 25.48
CA LEU A 396 -49.25 69.66 26.88
C LEU A 396 -48.87 70.87 27.74
N GLU A 397 -48.08 71.82 27.22
CA GLU A 397 -47.72 73.06 27.92
C GLU A 397 -48.92 73.96 28.24
N GLU A 398 -49.93 73.97 27.36
CA GLU A 398 -51.16 74.73 27.59
C GLU A 398 -52.09 74.07 28.60
N ALA A 399 -52.09 72.73 28.68
CA ALA A 399 -53.01 71.97 29.53
C ALA A 399 -52.41 71.57 30.90
N ALA A 400 -51.08 71.58 31.06
CA ALA A 400 -50.41 71.07 32.25
C ALA A 400 -50.70 71.91 33.51
N GLN A 401 -51.37 71.30 34.48
CA GLN A 401 -51.62 71.88 35.80
C GLN A 401 -50.63 71.40 36.87
N SER A 402 -49.80 70.41 36.56
CA SER A 402 -48.74 69.85 37.40
C SER A 402 -47.43 69.64 36.61
N PRO A 403 -46.26 69.51 37.26
CA PRO A 403 -45.01 69.19 36.57
C PRO A 403 -45.04 67.81 35.88
N LEU A 404 -44.79 67.76 34.57
CA LEU A 404 -44.77 66.57 33.73
C LEU A 404 -43.37 66.34 33.13
N LYS A 405 -42.97 65.07 32.97
CA LYS A 405 -41.79 64.68 32.20
C LYS A 405 -42.23 64.28 30.80
N VAL A 406 -41.80 65.01 29.79
CA VAL A 406 -42.21 64.79 28.40
C VAL A 406 -40.98 64.41 27.57
N ALA A 407 -41.06 63.27 26.88
CA ALA A 407 -40.11 62.89 25.84
C ALA A 407 -40.72 63.20 24.48
N VAL A 408 -40.09 64.12 23.74
CA VAL A 408 -40.47 64.47 22.38
C VAL A 408 -39.65 63.62 21.42
N LEU A 409 -40.31 62.69 20.75
CA LEU A 409 -39.72 61.69 19.87
C LEU A 409 -40.23 61.92 18.46
N ASP A 410 -39.48 62.64 17.64
CA ASP A 410 -39.88 62.94 16.26
C ASP A 410 -39.51 61.76 15.34
N PRO A 411 -40.49 60.98 14.84
CA PRO A 411 -40.22 59.81 14.02
C PRO A 411 -39.76 60.18 12.59
N VAL A 412 -39.95 61.42 12.16
CA VAL A 412 -39.55 61.90 10.83
C VAL A 412 -38.08 62.34 10.86
N THR A 413 -37.70 63.16 11.83
CA THR A 413 -36.32 63.67 11.96
C THR A 413 -35.41 62.74 12.77
N LYS A 414 -35.98 61.71 13.41
CA LYS A 414 -35.29 60.78 14.33
C LYS A 414 -34.63 61.47 15.52
N HIS A 415 -35.17 62.62 15.93
CA HIS A 415 -34.67 63.39 17.05
C HIS A 415 -35.43 63.06 18.34
N CYS A 416 -34.71 63.03 19.47
CA CYS A 416 -35.26 62.80 20.81
C CYS A 416 -34.83 63.94 21.73
N SER A 417 -35.78 64.61 22.39
CA SER A 417 -35.51 65.56 23.48
C SER A 417 -36.38 65.29 24.69
N TYR A 418 -35.89 65.71 25.87
CA TYR A 418 -36.62 65.57 27.13
C TYR A 418 -36.90 66.95 27.70
N GLU A 419 -38.16 67.22 27.94
CA GLU A 419 -38.66 68.49 28.43
C GLU A 419 -39.40 68.31 29.76
N ARG A 420 -39.38 69.36 30.58
CA ARG A 420 -40.21 69.43 31.79
C ARG A 420 -41.25 70.51 31.58
N VAL A 421 -42.52 70.09 31.60
CA VAL A 421 -43.67 70.97 31.38
C VAL A 421 -44.37 71.19 32.72
N GLY A 422 -44.87 72.40 33.01
CA GLY A 422 -45.58 72.69 34.25
C GLY A 422 -46.46 73.95 34.15
N PRO A 423 -47.28 74.25 35.18
CA PRO A 423 -48.26 75.32 35.12
C PRO A 423 -47.62 76.70 34.90
N ARG A 424 -48.18 77.51 33.99
CA ARG A 424 -47.69 78.87 33.68
C ARG A 424 -47.77 79.76 34.94
N ILE A 425 -46.61 80.19 35.45
CA ILE A 425 -46.51 81.24 36.46
C ILE A 425 -46.39 82.59 35.74
N THR A 426 -47.45 83.40 35.80
CA THR A 426 -47.45 84.77 35.26
C THR A 426 -46.80 85.72 36.27
N THR A 427 -45.52 86.09 36.09
CA THR A 427 -44.84 87.09 36.93
C THR A 427 -44.61 88.40 36.16
N LEU A 428 -45.33 89.45 36.56
CA LEU A 428 -45.15 90.84 36.12
C LEU A 428 -44.27 91.60 37.15
N THR A 429 -43.08 91.99 36.70
CA THR A 429 -42.27 93.18 37.04
C THR A 429 -42.29 93.75 38.47
N ARG A 430 -41.10 93.91 39.09
CA ARG A 430 -40.31 95.18 39.04
C ARG A 430 -38.93 95.04 39.74
N ASN A 431 -37.88 95.33 38.98
CA ASN A 431 -36.52 95.74 39.42
C ASN A 431 -36.57 97.00 40.32
N PRO A 432 -35.48 97.47 40.98
CA PRO A 432 -34.04 97.30 40.70
C PRO A 432 -33.22 96.97 41.98
N SER A 433 -31.92 96.73 42.04
CA SER A 433 -30.76 97.48 41.53
C SER A 433 -29.52 96.62 41.81
N GLY A 434 -28.51 96.64 40.94
CA GLY A 434 -27.20 96.01 41.19
C GLY A 434 -26.39 96.76 42.27
N PRO A 435 -25.04 96.66 42.31
CA PRO A 435 -24.12 95.93 41.42
C PRO A 435 -22.99 95.18 42.18
N GLY A 436 -22.05 94.59 41.43
CA GLY A 436 -20.75 94.11 41.95
C GLY A 436 -20.83 92.69 42.52
N GLY A 437 -19.88 91.80 42.30
CA GLY A 437 -18.53 91.89 41.76
C GLY A 437 -17.86 90.56 42.10
N TRP A 438 -17.09 90.04 41.14
CA TRP A 438 -15.82 89.31 41.32
C TRP A 438 -15.54 88.60 42.67
N VAL A 439 -15.27 87.29 42.62
CA VAL A 439 -13.93 86.65 42.69
C VAL A 439 -14.07 85.17 43.06
N SER A 440 -13.25 84.39 42.38
CA SER A 440 -12.78 83.02 42.51
C SER A 440 -12.59 82.40 43.92
N SER A 441 -12.47 81.07 43.86
CA SER A 441 -11.70 80.14 44.71
C SER A 441 -12.47 79.38 45.79
#